data_AF-A0A354V9M4-F1
#
_entry.id   AF-A0A354V9M4-F1
#
_cell.length_a   1.000
_cell.length_b   1.000
_cell.length_c   1.000
_cell.angle_alpha   90.00
_cell.angle_beta   90.00
_cell.angle_gamma   90.00
#
_symmetry.space_group_name_H-M   'P 1'
#
loop_
_entity.id
_entity.type
_entity.pdbx_description
1 polymer ?
#
loop_
_entity_poly.entity_id
_entity_poly.type
_entity_poly.pdbx_seq_one_letter_code
_entity_poly.pdbx_strand_id
1 'polypeptide(L)'
;MDHAIEAACTTLMPFALLASNDDPAKARATITAMIQAYNPADTIELGLIGRIVGFSLAAMENLRLSMADPHMPDAKVLRCRASAASLSRSAEQCRAALNALRAAPKPEQRPPAPPKARAPLSRPSDAQTAKAESDAKIILDRLTQLHQEWNPDQRAPAPEAPAPDRTPRFGAPPSGYG
;
A
#
# COMPACT_ATOMS: atom_id res chain seq x y z
N MET A 1 15.11 -16.31 3.41
CA MET A 1 13.72 -16.52 2.97
C MET A 1 12.76 -16.48 4.15
N ASP A 2 13.02 -17.24 5.22
CA ASP A 2 12.11 -17.40 6.36
C ASP A 2 11.64 -16.08 6.99
N HIS A 3 12.54 -15.13 7.26
CA HIS A 3 12.16 -13.81 7.80
C HIS A 3 11.23 -13.02 6.87
N ALA A 4 11.38 -13.16 5.54
CA ALA A 4 10.53 -12.46 4.58
C ALA A 4 9.14 -13.11 4.50
N ILE A 5 9.05 -14.43 4.67
CA ILE A 5 7.77 -15.15 4.79
C ILE A 5 7.08 -14.73 6.09
N GLU A 6 7.81 -14.58 7.19
CA GLU A 6 7.25 -14.13 8.47
C GLU A 6 6.72 -12.68 8.39
N ALA A 7 7.44 -11.79 7.71
CA ALA A 7 6.99 -10.43 7.45
C ALA A 7 5.70 -10.42 6.61
N ALA A 8 5.60 -11.28 5.59
CA ALA A 8 4.39 -11.45 4.80
C ALA A 8 3.23 -11.98 5.66
N CYS A 9 3.47 -12.99 6.51
CA CYS A 9 2.47 -13.52 7.44
C CYS A 9 1.94 -12.44 8.37
N THR A 10 2.84 -11.66 9.00
CA THR A 10 2.48 -10.56 9.89
C THR A 10 1.60 -9.52 9.19
N THR A 11 1.94 -9.17 7.95
CA THR A 11 1.20 -8.18 7.15
C THR A 11 -0.19 -8.69 6.74
N LEU A 12 -0.30 -9.98 6.40
CA LEU A 12 -1.52 -10.59 5.88
C LEU A 12 -2.44 -11.15 6.98
N MET A 13 -1.94 -11.27 8.21
CA MET A 13 -2.65 -11.82 9.37
C MET A 13 -4.10 -11.30 9.52
N PRO A 14 -4.37 -9.98 9.46
CA PRO A 14 -5.71 -9.46 9.72
C PRO A 14 -6.78 -10.01 8.77
N PHE A 15 -6.41 -10.36 7.54
CA PHE A 15 -7.34 -10.90 6.56
C PHE A 15 -7.55 -12.42 6.70
N ALA A 16 -6.57 -13.13 7.24
CA ALA A 16 -6.62 -14.59 7.38
C ALA A 16 -7.26 -15.04 8.70
N LEU A 17 -7.26 -14.19 9.74
CA LEU A 17 -7.85 -14.51 11.05
C LEU A 17 -9.33 -14.86 10.94
N LEU A 18 -10.09 -14.08 10.17
CA LEU A 18 -11.53 -14.30 9.99
C LEU A 18 -11.82 -15.69 9.38
N ALA A 19 -11.04 -16.11 8.40
CA ALA A 19 -11.17 -17.43 7.78
C ALA A 19 -10.65 -18.57 8.68
N SER A 20 -9.89 -18.24 9.72
CA SER A 20 -9.22 -19.20 10.60
C SER A 20 -9.89 -19.33 11.97
N ASN A 21 -11.11 -18.82 12.14
CA ASN A 21 -11.81 -18.76 13.43
C ASN A 21 -10.95 -18.07 14.51
N ASP A 22 -10.30 -16.96 14.14
CA ASP A 22 -9.40 -16.17 15.00
C ASP A 22 -8.20 -16.93 15.58
N ASP A 23 -7.86 -18.09 15.02
CA ASP A 23 -6.65 -18.85 15.37
C ASP A 23 -5.44 -18.32 14.59
N PRO A 24 -4.48 -17.64 15.23
CA PRO A 24 -3.33 -17.06 14.54
C PRO A 24 -2.38 -18.12 13.98
N ALA A 25 -2.31 -19.31 14.57
CA ALA A 25 -1.47 -20.39 14.07
C ALA A 25 -2.03 -20.94 12.76
N LYS A 26 -3.36 -21.13 12.68
CA LYS A 26 -4.04 -21.52 11.43
C LYS A 26 -3.97 -20.44 10.36
N ALA A 27 -4.13 -19.17 10.74
CA ALA A 27 -4.00 -18.05 9.81
C ALA A 27 -2.59 -18.00 9.19
N ARG A 28 -1.55 -18.11 10.04
CA ARG A 28 -0.15 -18.18 9.60
C ARG A 28 0.11 -19.38 8.70
N ALA A 29 -0.39 -20.57 9.07
CA ALA A 29 -0.26 -21.78 8.25
C ALA A 29 -0.91 -21.61 6.87
N THR A 30 -2.10 -21.00 6.82
CA THR A 30 -2.84 -20.74 5.58
C THR A 30 -2.07 -19.77 4.69
N ILE A 31 -1.61 -18.63 5.22
CA ILE A 31 -0.81 -17.66 4.46
C ILE A 31 0.48 -18.31 3.94
N THR A 32 1.17 -19.07 4.79
CA THR A 32 2.40 -19.79 4.41
C THR A 32 2.12 -20.76 3.27
N ALA A 33 1.05 -21.55 3.35
CA ALA A 33 0.67 -22.49 2.30
C ALA A 33 0.33 -21.77 0.99
N MET A 34 -0.40 -20.65 1.04
CA MET A 34 -0.72 -19.84 -0.15
C MET A 34 0.54 -19.29 -0.83
N ILE A 35 1.51 -18.80 -0.04
CA ILE A 35 2.78 -18.30 -0.57
C ILE A 35 3.62 -19.44 -1.16
N GLN A 36 3.75 -20.55 -0.43
CA GLN A 36 4.55 -21.71 -0.85
C GLN A 36 3.99 -22.39 -2.11
N ALA A 37 2.69 -22.32 -2.36
CA ALA A 37 2.08 -22.82 -3.59
C ALA A 37 2.64 -22.16 -4.87
N TYR A 38 3.18 -20.94 -4.76
CA TYR A 38 3.85 -20.27 -5.88
C TYR A 38 5.34 -20.63 -6.02
N ASN A 39 5.92 -21.32 -5.03
CA ASN A 39 7.34 -21.68 -4.96
C ASN A 39 8.28 -20.49 -5.29
N PRO A 40 8.32 -19.45 -4.44
CA PRO A 40 9.12 -18.26 -4.72
C PRO A 40 10.61 -18.60 -4.81
N ALA A 41 11.28 -18.21 -5.89
CA ALA A 41 12.71 -18.46 -6.08
C ALA A 41 13.60 -17.50 -5.28
N ASP A 42 13.12 -16.27 -5.06
CA ASP A 42 13.84 -15.21 -4.35
C ASP A 42 12.88 -14.26 -3.61
N THR A 43 13.45 -13.23 -2.96
CA THR A 43 12.67 -12.24 -2.20
C THR A 43 11.84 -11.30 -3.08
N ILE A 44 12.22 -11.09 -4.34
CA ILE A 44 11.49 -10.25 -5.28
C ILE A 44 10.21 -10.97 -5.69
N GLU A 45 10.33 -12.25 -6.08
CA GLU A 45 9.18 -13.11 -6.34
C GLU A 45 8.26 -13.21 -5.13
N LEU A 46 8.83 -13.46 -3.93
CA LEU A 46 8.07 -13.52 -2.69
C LEU A 46 7.27 -12.23 -2.44
N GLY A 47 7.86 -11.06 -2.72
CA GLY A 47 7.17 -9.78 -2.60
C GLY A 47 5.98 -9.64 -3.56
N LEU A 48 6.13 -10.08 -4.81
CA LEU A 48 5.03 -10.11 -5.78
C LEU A 48 3.93 -11.10 -5.37
N ILE A 49 4.30 -12.29 -4.91
CA ILE A 49 3.38 -13.33 -4.43
C ILE A 49 2.60 -12.83 -3.20
N GLY A 50 3.29 -12.21 -2.24
CA GLY A 50 2.65 -11.60 -1.07
C GLY A 50 1.60 -10.56 -1.46
N ARG A 51 1.87 -9.73 -2.48
CA ARG A 51 0.89 -8.76 -3.03
C ARG A 51 -0.29 -9.45 -3.72
N ILE A 52 -0.05 -10.51 -4.49
CA ILE A 52 -1.13 -11.29 -5.14
C ILE A 52 -2.07 -11.85 -4.07
N VAL A 53 -1.53 -12.49 -3.03
CA VAL A 53 -2.31 -13.05 -1.93
C VAL A 53 -3.03 -11.93 -1.17
N GLY A 54 -2.34 -10.86 -0.81
CA GLY A 54 -2.91 -9.74 -0.06
C GLY A 54 -4.04 -9.03 -0.79
N PHE A 55 -3.88 -8.70 -2.08
CA PHE A 55 -4.94 -8.10 -2.87
C PHE A 55 -6.14 -9.04 -3.03
N SER A 56 -5.89 -10.35 -3.16
CA SER A 56 -6.96 -11.34 -3.26
C SER A 56 -7.76 -11.46 -1.96
N LEU A 57 -7.08 -11.53 -0.80
CA LEU A 57 -7.73 -11.55 0.51
C LEU A 57 -8.52 -10.26 0.78
N ALA A 58 -7.93 -9.10 0.49
CA ALA A 58 -8.61 -7.80 0.65
C ALA A 58 -9.81 -7.64 -0.29
N ALA A 59 -9.74 -8.18 -1.52
CA ALA A 59 -10.86 -8.18 -2.45
C ALA A 59 -12.03 -9.02 -1.92
N MET A 60 -11.74 -10.24 -1.43
CA MET A 60 -12.75 -11.11 -0.82
C MET A 60 -13.39 -10.47 0.41
N GLU A 61 -12.61 -9.80 1.26
CA GLU A 61 -13.15 -9.10 2.42
C GLU A 61 -14.07 -7.94 2.01
N ASN A 62 -13.72 -7.17 0.99
CA ASN A 62 -14.61 -6.13 0.46
C ASN A 62 -15.93 -6.71 -0.09
N LEU A 63 -15.87 -7.86 -0.77
CA LEU A 63 -17.08 -8.54 -1.21
C LEU A 63 -17.93 -9.01 -0.03
N ARG A 64 -17.31 -9.61 0.99
CA ARG A 64 -17.97 -10.04 2.22
C ARG A 64 -18.66 -8.86 2.92
N LEU A 65 -17.96 -7.74 3.11
CA LEU A 65 -18.51 -6.52 3.70
C LEU A 65 -19.72 -6.00 2.91
N SER A 66 -19.69 -6.09 1.58
CA SER A 66 -20.83 -5.69 0.73
C SER A 66 -22.09 -6.56 0.88
N MET A 67 -21.97 -7.72 1.53
CA MET A 67 -23.05 -8.69 1.76
C MET A 67 -23.40 -8.88 3.24
N ALA A 68 -22.56 -8.42 4.16
CA ALA A 68 -22.67 -8.73 5.59
C ALA A 68 -23.84 -8.02 6.28
N ASP A 69 -24.21 -6.82 5.82
CA ASP A 69 -25.29 -6.01 6.41
C ASP A 69 -26.38 -5.72 5.35
N PRO A 70 -27.58 -6.31 5.49
CA PRO A 70 -28.71 -6.04 4.60
C PRO A 70 -29.18 -4.59 4.59
N HIS A 71 -28.85 -3.81 5.62
CA HIS A 71 -29.21 -2.40 5.75
C HIS A 71 -28.07 -1.45 5.36
N MET A 72 -26.97 -1.98 4.81
CA MET A 72 -25.86 -1.17 4.32
C MET A 72 -26.36 -0.26 3.18
N PRO A 73 -26.10 1.07 3.23
CA PRO A 73 -26.47 1.97 2.14
C PRO A 73 -25.89 1.53 0.79
N ASP A 74 -26.67 1.59 -0.28
CA ASP A 74 -26.28 1.17 -1.65
C ASP A 74 -24.94 1.77 -2.10
N ALA A 75 -24.69 3.04 -1.78
CA ALA A 75 -23.43 3.71 -2.10
C ALA A 75 -22.21 3.01 -1.46
N LYS A 76 -22.34 2.49 -0.23
CA LYS A 76 -21.28 1.72 0.43
C LYS A 76 -21.11 0.34 -0.20
N VAL A 77 -22.21 -0.34 -0.53
CA VAL A 77 -22.20 -1.65 -1.23
C VAL A 77 -21.47 -1.51 -2.57
N LEU A 78 -21.83 -0.52 -3.38
CA LEU A 78 -21.19 -0.25 -4.66
C LEU A 78 -19.71 0.08 -4.51
N ARG A 79 -19.35 0.89 -3.50
CA ARG A 79 -17.94 1.21 -3.22
C ARG A 79 -17.14 -0.03 -2.85
N CYS A 80 -17.63 -0.89 -1.97
CA CYS A 80 -16.97 -2.14 -1.61
C CYS A 80 -16.75 -3.05 -2.83
N ARG A 81 -17.78 -3.20 -3.69
CA ARG A 81 -17.65 -3.98 -4.94
C ARG A 81 -16.65 -3.37 -5.92
N ALA A 82 -16.64 -2.04 -6.07
CA ALA A 82 -15.68 -1.34 -6.91
C ALA A 82 -14.24 -1.49 -6.39
N SER A 83 -14.04 -1.40 -5.07
CA SER A 83 -12.75 -1.66 -4.42
C SER A 83 -12.29 -3.09 -4.66
N ALA A 84 -13.17 -4.09 -4.50
CA ALA A 84 -12.85 -5.48 -4.80
C ALA A 84 -12.41 -5.67 -6.26
N ALA A 85 -13.13 -5.08 -7.23
CA ALA A 85 -12.75 -5.16 -8.64
C ALA A 85 -11.39 -4.49 -8.94
N SER A 86 -11.08 -3.37 -8.27
CA SER A 86 -9.78 -2.72 -8.38
C SER A 86 -8.65 -3.60 -7.82
N LEU A 87 -8.84 -4.17 -6.64
CA LEU A 87 -7.88 -5.06 -6.00
C LEU A 87 -7.62 -6.32 -6.84
N SER A 88 -8.65 -6.93 -7.42
CA SER A 88 -8.51 -8.06 -8.35
C SER A 88 -7.63 -7.70 -9.56
N ARG A 89 -7.83 -6.51 -10.17
CA ARG A 89 -6.97 -6.04 -11.26
C ARG A 89 -5.51 -5.85 -10.82
N SER A 90 -5.28 -5.32 -9.62
CA SER A 90 -3.94 -5.19 -9.06
C SER A 90 -3.28 -6.56 -8.79
N ALA A 91 -4.05 -7.57 -8.38
CA ALA A 91 -3.56 -8.94 -8.25
C ALA A 91 -3.13 -9.52 -9.61
N GLU A 92 -3.93 -9.31 -10.66
CA GLU A 92 -3.57 -9.76 -12.02
C GLU A 92 -2.32 -9.05 -12.56
N GLN A 93 -2.17 -7.74 -12.30
CA GLN A 93 -0.95 -7.01 -12.66
C GLN A 93 0.28 -7.59 -11.95
N CYS A 94 0.17 -7.96 -10.67
CA CYS A 94 1.26 -8.61 -9.95
C CYS A 94 1.58 -10.00 -10.51
N ARG A 95 0.56 -10.78 -10.92
CA ARG A 95 0.78 -12.06 -11.61
C ARG A 95 1.48 -11.88 -12.95
N ALA A 96 1.05 -10.90 -13.75
CA ALA A 96 1.70 -10.60 -15.03
C ALA A 96 3.17 -10.21 -14.83
N ALA A 97 3.47 -9.38 -13.82
CA ALA A 97 4.84 -9.02 -13.46
C ALA A 97 5.67 -10.23 -12.99
N LEU A 98 5.09 -11.13 -12.17
CA LEU A 98 5.75 -12.37 -11.74
C LEU A 98 6.07 -13.28 -12.93
N ASN A 99 5.12 -13.45 -13.86
CA ASN A 99 5.32 -14.26 -15.06
C ASN A 99 6.38 -13.65 -15.97
N ALA A 100 6.39 -12.33 -16.15
CA ALA A 100 7.42 -11.62 -16.91
C ALA A 100 8.81 -11.79 -16.28
N LEU A 101 8.91 -11.69 -14.95
CA LEU A 101 10.15 -11.90 -14.21
C LEU A 101 10.68 -13.34 -14.41
N ARG A 102 9.80 -14.33 -14.37
CA ARG A 102 10.15 -15.75 -14.57
C ARG A 102 10.52 -16.09 -16.01
N ALA A 103 9.91 -15.41 -16.98
CA ALA A 103 10.19 -15.59 -18.40
C ALA A 103 11.46 -14.84 -18.87
N ALA A 104 11.91 -13.84 -18.11
CA ALA A 104 13.12 -13.11 -18.44
C ALA A 104 14.33 -14.06 -18.49
N PRO A 105 15.15 -14.02 -19.55
CA PRO A 105 16.39 -14.78 -19.59
C PRO A 105 17.20 -14.42 -18.35
N LYS A 106 17.61 -15.43 -17.57
CA LYS A 106 18.60 -15.20 -16.51
C LYS A 106 19.78 -14.51 -17.20
N PRO A 107 20.19 -13.30 -16.79
CA PRO A 107 21.36 -12.69 -17.35
C PRO A 107 22.48 -13.69 -17.14
N GLU A 108 23.03 -14.22 -18.23
CA GLU A 108 24.26 -15.01 -18.18
C GLU A 108 25.19 -14.23 -17.28
N GLN A 109 25.62 -14.85 -16.18
CA GLN A 109 26.61 -14.28 -15.29
C GLN A 109 27.83 -14.01 -16.16
N ARG A 110 27.91 -12.79 -16.69
CA ARG A 110 29.04 -12.35 -17.49
C ARG A 110 30.23 -12.62 -16.59
N PRO A 111 31.22 -13.43 -17.04
CA PRO A 111 32.37 -13.76 -16.24
C PRO A 111 32.90 -12.46 -15.64
N PRO A 112 33.19 -12.43 -14.32
CA PRO A 112 33.61 -11.21 -13.66
C PRO A 112 34.73 -10.62 -14.51
N ALA A 113 34.50 -9.43 -15.06
CA ALA A 113 35.53 -8.75 -15.82
C ALA A 113 36.76 -8.66 -14.91
N PRO A 114 37.96 -8.97 -15.42
CA PRO A 114 39.18 -8.91 -14.62
C PRO A 114 39.19 -7.56 -13.89
N PRO A 115 39.52 -7.53 -12.59
CA PRO A 115 39.41 -6.33 -11.79
C PRO A 115 40.23 -5.23 -12.47
N LYS A 116 39.54 -4.28 -13.10
CA LYS A 116 40.17 -3.02 -13.49
C LYS A 116 40.73 -2.46 -12.20
N ALA A 117 42.05 -2.33 -12.13
CA ALA A 117 42.74 -1.68 -11.03
C ALA A 117 41.98 -0.41 -10.71
N ARG A 118 41.28 -0.39 -9.57
CA ARG A 118 40.60 0.81 -9.10
C ARG A 118 41.71 1.83 -8.94
N ALA A 119 41.64 2.90 -9.73
CA ALA A 119 42.44 4.08 -9.43
C ALA A 119 42.20 4.41 -7.94
N PRO A 120 43.24 4.80 -7.19
CA PRO A 120 43.08 5.19 -5.80
C PRO A 120 41.92 6.19 -5.72
N LEU A 121 40.97 5.94 -4.83
CA LEU A 121 39.94 6.93 -4.51
C LEU A 121 40.70 8.19 -4.08
N SER A 122 40.76 9.20 -4.95
CA SER A 122 41.29 10.51 -4.60
C SER A 122 40.56 10.94 -3.33
N ARG A 123 41.30 11.16 -2.25
CA ARG A 123 40.71 11.67 -1.02
C ARG A 123 39.95 12.94 -1.38
N PRO A 124 38.69 13.09 -0.96
CA PRO A 124 37.98 14.35 -1.13
C PRO A 124 38.85 15.46 -0.56
N SER A 125 39.06 16.52 -1.34
CA SER A 125 39.86 17.65 -0.84
C SER A 125 39.12 18.34 0.30
N ASP A 126 39.85 19.01 1.19
CA ASP A 126 39.27 19.73 2.32
C ASP A 126 38.14 20.69 1.90
N ALA A 127 38.26 21.27 0.70
CA ALA A 127 37.25 22.13 0.09
C ALA A 127 35.95 21.40 -0.28
N GLN A 128 36.02 20.12 -0.67
CA GLN A 128 34.84 19.30 -0.98
C GLN A 128 34.10 18.88 0.29
N THR A 129 34.81 18.59 1.38
CA THR A 129 34.23 18.32 2.70
C THR A 129 33.56 19.57 3.28
N ALA A 130 34.21 20.74 3.22
CA ALA A 130 33.63 21.98 3.72
C ALA A 130 32.34 22.36 2.96
N LYS A 131 32.30 22.12 1.64
CA LYS A 131 31.09 22.33 0.85
C LYS A 131 29.98 21.35 1.23
N ALA A 132 30.30 20.07 1.38
CA ALA A 132 29.31 19.05 1.77
C ALA A 132 28.72 19.33 3.16
N GLU A 133 29.51 19.80 4.11
CA GLU A 133 29.03 20.20 5.44
C GLU A 133 28.12 21.44 5.39
N SER A 134 28.46 22.43 4.57
CA SER A 134 27.61 23.60 4.34
C SER A 134 26.27 23.21 3.71
N ASP A 135 26.30 22.37 2.67
CA ASP A 135 25.10 21.91 1.98
C ASP A 135 24.21 21.07 2.93
N ALA A 136 24.81 20.23 3.77
CA ALA A 136 24.09 19.45 4.77
C ALA A 136 23.40 20.34 5.82
N LYS A 137 24.04 21.42 6.27
CA LYS A 137 23.42 22.39 7.20
C LYS A 137 22.23 23.11 6.56
N ILE A 138 22.36 23.54 5.31
CA ILE A 138 21.25 24.19 4.58
C ILE A 138 20.04 23.26 4.47
N ILE A 139 20.27 21.98 4.17
CA ILE A 139 19.20 20.99 4.08
C ILE A 139 18.54 20.77 5.45
N LEU A 140 19.34 20.68 6.52
CA LEU A 140 18.81 20.45 7.87
C LEU A 140 17.98 21.64 8.36
N ASP A 141 18.43 22.87 8.11
CA ASP A 141 17.67 24.08 8.44
C ASP A 141 16.36 24.14 7.67
N ARG A 142 16.37 23.78 6.37
CA ARG A 142 15.16 23.75 5.55
C ARG A 142 14.14 22.73 6.04
N LEU A 143 14.60 21.54 6.43
CA LEU A 143 13.73 20.49 6.99
C LEU A 143 13.13 20.93 8.33
N THR A 144 13.91 21.62 9.16
CA THR A 144 13.44 22.16 10.44
C THR A 144 12.36 23.23 10.23
N GLN A 145 12.56 24.13 9.27
CA GLN A 145 11.55 25.14 8.91
C GLN A 145 10.25 24.51 8.42
N LEU A 146 10.33 23.53 7.50
CA LEU A 146 9.15 22.85 6.99
C LEU A 146 8.37 22.11 8.09
N HIS A 147 9.07 21.55 9.08
CA HIS A 147 8.44 20.91 10.22
C HIS A 147 7.65 21.90 11.09
N GLN A 148 8.17 23.11 11.28
CA GLN A 148 7.47 24.17 12.02
C GLN A 148 6.25 24.70 11.24
N GLU A 149 6.38 24.90 9.93
CA GLU A 149 5.28 25.31 9.05
C GLU A 149 4.14 24.28 9.01
N TRP A 150 4.47 22.99 9.10
CA TRP A 150 3.47 21.92 9.06
C TRP A 150 2.75 21.69 10.40
N ASN A 151 3.11 22.40 11.49
CA ASN A 151 2.54 22.14 12.81
C ASN A 151 0.99 22.26 12.79
N PRO A 152 0.26 21.13 12.90
CA PRO A 152 -1.18 21.10 12.68
C PRO A 152 -1.96 21.87 13.76
N ASP A 153 -1.35 22.13 14.92
CA ASP A 153 -1.94 22.88 16.02
C ASP A 153 -2.09 24.39 15.72
N GLN A 154 -1.38 24.91 14.70
CA GLN A 154 -1.50 26.31 14.27
C GLN A 154 -2.51 26.53 13.14
N ARG A 155 -3.19 25.48 12.64
CA ARG A 155 -4.33 25.71 11.75
C ARG A 155 -5.43 26.35 12.57
N ALA A 156 -5.60 27.66 12.36
CA ALA A 156 -6.79 28.37 12.79
C ALA A 156 -8.01 27.50 12.45
N PRO A 157 -8.94 27.28 13.39
CA PRO A 157 -10.16 26.52 13.11
C PRO A 157 -10.76 27.10 11.84
N ALA A 158 -11.03 26.23 10.85
CA ALA A 158 -11.63 26.65 9.61
C ALA A 158 -12.85 27.53 9.95
N PRO A 159 -13.00 28.72 9.33
CA PRO A 159 -14.12 29.59 9.61
C PRO A 159 -15.38 28.76 9.46
N GLU A 160 -16.14 28.67 10.56
CA GLU A 160 -17.34 27.87 10.67
C GLU A 160 -18.24 28.25 9.48
N ALA A 161 -18.47 27.28 8.59
CA ALA A 161 -19.23 27.54 7.39
C ALA A 161 -20.58 28.15 7.79
N PRO A 162 -21.01 29.25 7.16
CA PRO A 162 -22.27 29.90 7.52
C PRO A 162 -23.38 28.86 7.49
N ALA A 163 -24.13 28.77 8.58
CA ALA A 163 -25.20 27.80 8.74
C ALA A 163 -26.11 27.85 7.50
N PRO A 164 -26.45 26.69 6.89
CA PRO A 164 -27.32 26.67 5.72
C PRO A 164 -28.63 27.34 6.10
N ASP A 165 -28.97 28.40 5.36
CA ASP A 165 -30.17 29.19 5.54
C ASP A 165 -31.39 28.26 5.47
N ARG A 166 -31.98 28.00 6.64
CA ARG A 166 -33.19 27.17 6.78
C ARG A 166 -34.39 28.01 6.35
N THR A 167 -34.45 28.36 5.06
CA THR A 167 -35.69 28.86 4.50
C THR A 167 -36.70 27.70 4.43
N PRO A 168 -37.84 27.78 5.13
CA PRO A 168 -38.88 26.77 5.05
C PRO A 168 -39.44 26.77 3.63
N ARG A 169 -39.25 25.64 2.92
CA ARG A 169 -39.81 25.39 1.59
C ARG A 169 -41.32 25.21 1.74
N PHE A 170 -42.06 26.32 1.76
CA PHE A 170 -43.51 26.33 1.69
C PHE A 170 -43.98 25.89 0.30
N GLY A 171 -45.00 25.03 0.27
CA GLY A 171 -45.91 24.91 -0.87
C GLY A 171 -45.91 23.56 -1.58
N ALA A 172 -46.53 22.55 -0.96
CA ALA A 172 -47.20 21.51 -1.73
C ALA A 172 -48.58 22.05 -2.16
N PRO A 173 -48.97 21.95 -3.45
CA PRO A 173 -50.32 22.31 -3.88
C PRO A 173 -51.34 21.24 -3.43
N PRO A 174 -52.59 21.63 -3.15
CA PRO A 174 -53.64 20.70 -2.78
C PRO A 174 -54.01 19.79 -3.97
N SER A 175 -53.98 18.47 -3.73
CA SER A 175 -54.58 17.48 -4.61
C SER A 175 -56.09 17.70 -4.71
N GLY A 176 -56.54 18.28 -5.81
CA GLY A 176 -57.91 18.16 -6.28
C GLY A 176 -57.97 17.08 -7.36
N TYR A 177 -58.63 15.97 -7.06
CA TYR A 177 -59.24 15.09 -8.07
C TYR A 177 -60.69 14.87 -7.66
N GLY A 178 -61.59 15.38 -8.48
CA GLY A 178 -62.94 14.85 -8.65
C GLY A 178 -62.96 13.80 -9.75
#